data_AF-T1BFI9-F1
#
_entry.id   AF-T1BFI9-F1
#
_cell.length_a   1.000
_cell.length_b   1.000
_cell.length_c   1.000
_cell.angle_alpha   90.00
_cell.angle_beta   90.00
_cell.angle_gamma   90.00
#
_symmetry.space_group_name_H-M   'P 1'
#
loop_
_entity.id
_entity.type
_entity.pdbx_description
1 polymer ?
#
loop_
_entity_poly.entity_id
_entity_poly.type
_entity_poly.pdbx_seq_one_letter_code
_entity_poly.pdbx_strand_id
1 'polypeptide(L)'
;MGLEGVRIAARTDRRQRFTALLHHITPRLLVESFYALKRNAAAGVDGVTWREYEVILPHRVRELHRQIHVGAYRAQPSRRVFIPKSDGRLRPLGIAALEDKIVQQAVVTVLNMIYEQDFLGFSYGFRRGRGQHDALDALAVGIERRKVNWVLDADICA
;
A
#
# COMPACT_ATOMS: atom_id res chain seq x y z
N MET A 1 -3.25 -13.03 19.15
CA MET A 1 -2.13 -12.06 19.00
C MET A 1 -2.61 -10.91 18.14
N GLY A 2 -2.29 -9.67 18.46
CA GLY A 2 -2.60 -8.53 17.58
C GLY A 2 -1.57 -8.37 16.45
N LEU A 3 -1.69 -7.31 15.65
CA LEU A 3 -0.72 -6.96 14.60
C LEU A 3 0.72 -6.84 15.11
N GLU A 4 0.90 -6.39 16.36
CA GLU A 4 2.23 -6.31 16.96
C GLU A 4 2.86 -7.69 17.18
N GLY A 5 2.05 -8.71 17.51
CA GLY A 5 2.53 -10.08 17.62
C GLY A 5 3.03 -10.63 16.28
N VAL A 6 2.35 -10.29 15.17
CA VAL A 6 2.80 -10.63 13.81
C VAL A 6 4.17 -10.00 13.53
N ARG A 7 4.34 -8.72 13.88
CA ARG A 7 5.60 -8.01 13.69
C ARG A 7 6.75 -8.63 14.49
N ILE A 8 6.52 -8.93 15.76
CA ILE A 8 7.53 -9.56 16.62
C ILE A 8 7.94 -10.91 16.04
N ALA A 9 6.96 -11.75 15.66
CA ALA A 9 7.22 -13.05 15.06
C ALA A 9 8.05 -12.93 13.77
N ALA A 10 7.70 -12.00 12.88
CA ALA A 10 8.43 -11.77 11.62
C ALA A 10 9.87 -11.29 11.87
N ARG A 11 10.09 -10.48 12.90
CA ARG A 11 11.42 -10.01 13.29
C ARG A 11 12.30 -11.11 13.88
N THR A 12 11.70 -12.00 14.69
CA THR A 12 12.43 -13.04 15.42
C THR A 12 12.75 -14.24 14.53
N ASP A 13 11.84 -14.66 13.65
CA ASP A 13 12.05 -15.78 12.73
C ASP A 13 11.64 -15.44 11.29
N ARG A 14 12.66 -15.27 10.42
CA ARG A 14 12.47 -15.01 8.99
C ARG A 14 11.90 -16.20 8.21
N ARG A 15 11.90 -17.41 8.77
CA ARG A 15 11.31 -18.61 8.15
C ARG A 15 9.85 -18.83 8.56
N GLN A 16 9.33 -18.02 9.48
CA GLN A 16 7.95 -18.08 9.94
C GLN A 16 6.97 -17.97 8.76
N ARG A 17 6.01 -18.89 8.70
CA ARG A 17 4.92 -18.85 7.71
C ARG A 17 3.66 -18.30 8.36
N PHE A 18 3.12 -17.22 7.78
CA PHE A 18 1.89 -16.59 8.24
C PHE A 18 0.71 -17.06 7.39
N THR A 19 -0.08 -18.01 7.89
CA THR A 19 -1.18 -18.64 7.14
C THR A 19 -2.56 -18.05 7.45
N ALA A 20 -2.71 -17.32 8.57
CA ALA A 20 -3.97 -16.76 9.01
C ALA A 20 -3.83 -15.27 9.33
N LEU A 21 -3.88 -14.41 8.32
CA LEU A 21 -3.77 -12.95 8.49
C LEU A 21 -5.11 -12.21 8.36
N LEU A 22 -6.11 -12.82 7.72
CA LEU A 22 -7.39 -12.19 7.42
C LEU A 22 -8.11 -11.69 8.67
N HIS A 23 -8.00 -12.40 9.78
CA HIS A 23 -8.61 -12.04 11.06
C HIS A 23 -8.13 -10.70 11.63
N HIS A 24 -7.01 -10.15 11.15
CA HIS A 24 -6.54 -8.81 11.51
C HIS A 24 -7.26 -7.69 10.75
N ILE A 25 -7.97 -8.01 9.67
CA ILE A 25 -8.85 -7.06 8.98
C ILE A 25 -10.12 -6.91 9.81
N THR A 26 -10.08 -5.98 10.77
CA THR A 26 -11.19 -5.66 11.68
C THR A 26 -11.99 -4.46 11.16
N PRO A 27 -13.24 -4.26 11.64
CA PRO A 27 -14.01 -3.05 11.31
C PRO A 27 -13.25 -1.77 11.66
N ARG A 28 -12.54 -1.77 12.79
CA ARG A 28 -11.68 -0.65 13.21
C ARG A 28 -10.56 -0.40 12.21
N LEU A 29 -9.84 -1.43 11.77
CA LEU A 29 -8.77 -1.28 10.78
C LEU A 29 -9.31 -0.74 9.45
N LEU A 30 -10.51 -1.16 9.03
CA LEU A 30 -11.15 -0.63 7.81
C LEU A 30 -11.48 0.87 7.94
N VAL A 31 -11.97 1.32 9.10
CA VAL A 31 -12.18 2.76 9.37
C VAL A 31 -10.85 3.52 9.37
N GLU A 32 -9.83 3.01 10.07
CA GLU A 32 -8.49 3.62 10.08
C GLU A 32 -7.90 3.70 8.67
N SER A 33 -8.11 2.65 7.85
CA SER A 33 -7.68 2.58 6.46
C SER A 33 -8.38 3.63 5.59
N PHE A 34 -9.68 3.86 5.79
CA PHE A 34 -10.42 4.92 5.12
C PHE A 34 -9.86 6.32 5.43
N TYR A 35 -9.57 6.60 6.69
CA TYR A 35 -9.01 7.89 7.11
C TYR A 35 -7.55 8.09 6.70
N ALA A 36 -6.82 7.02 6.41
CA ALA A 36 -5.47 7.09 5.83
C ALA A 36 -5.48 7.45 4.33
N LEU A 37 -6.61 7.34 3.64
CA LEU A 37 -6.71 7.69 2.22
C LEU A 37 -6.70 9.22 2.01
N LYS A 38 -6.17 9.65 0.86
CA LYS A 38 -6.24 11.06 0.44
C LYS A 38 -7.69 11.46 0.15
N ARG A 39 -8.18 12.49 0.83
CA ARG A 39 -9.57 12.98 0.71
C ARG A 39 -9.97 13.45 -0.69
N ASN A 40 -9.01 13.92 -1.47
CA ASN A 40 -9.19 14.41 -2.84
C ASN A 40 -8.76 13.38 -3.91
N ALA A 41 -8.57 12.12 -3.54
CA ALA A 41 -8.26 11.08 -4.51
C ALA A 41 -9.41 10.93 -5.52
N ALA A 42 -9.07 10.78 -6.80
CA ALA A 42 -10.04 10.60 -7.86
C ALA A 42 -10.94 9.37 -7.60
N ALA A 43 -12.22 9.50 -7.91
CA ALA A 43 -13.20 8.41 -7.78
C ALA A 43 -12.93 7.29 -8.77
N GLY A 44 -13.32 6.07 -8.39
CA GLY A 44 -13.21 4.87 -9.22
C GLY A 44 -14.28 4.80 -10.30
N VAL A 45 -14.63 3.60 -10.72
CA VAL A 45 -15.64 3.37 -11.78
C VAL A 45 -17.06 3.67 -11.31
N ASP A 46 -17.31 3.54 -10.01
CA ASP A 46 -18.60 3.83 -9.34
C ASP A 46 -18.83 5.32 -9.08
N GLY A 47 -17.84 6.18 -9.30
CA GLY A 47 -17.95 7.63 -9.08
C GLY A 47 -17.99 8.05 -7.61
N VAL A 48 -17.98 7.11 -6.66
CA VAL A 48 -18.09 7.43 -5.22
C VAL A 48 -16.82 8.12 -4.73
N THR A 49 -17.01 9.32 -4.20
CA THR A 49 -15.95 10.15 -3.63
C THR A 49 -15.73 9.84 -2.15
N TRP A 50 -14.58 10.27 -1.63
CA TRP A 50 -14.25 10.12 -0.21
C TRP A 50 -15.32 10.74 0.70
N ARG A 51 -15.83 11.92 0.34
CA ARG A 51 -16.84 12.65 1.15
C ARG A 51 -18.19 11.94 1.17
N GLU A 52 -18.63 11.40 0.03
CA GLU A 52 -19.90 10.66 -0.05
C GLU A 52 -19.84 9.38 0.79
N TYR A 53 -18.71 8.67 0.73
CA TYR A 53 -18.54 7.44 1.49
C TYR A 53 -18.41 7.68 3.00
N GLU A 54 -17.80 8.80 3.42
CA GLU A 54 -17.69 9.17 4.84
C GLU A 54 -19.06 9.16 5.54
N VAL A 55 -20.10 9.65 4.85
CA VAL A 55 -21.48 9.73 5.38
C VAL A 55 -22.02 8.35 5.72
N ILE A 56 -21.73 7.33 4.92
CA ILE A 56 -22.24 5.96 5.10
C ILE A 56 -21.26 5.02 5.84
N LEU A 57 -20.04 5.48 6.11
CA LEU A 57 -18.93 4.70 6.65
C LEU A 57 -19.33 3.85 7.88
N PRO A 58 -20.00 4.40 8.92
CA PRO A 58 -20.30 3.63 10.15
C PRO A 58 -21.19 2.40 9.92
N HIS A 59 -22.06 2.47 8.91
CA HIS A 59 -22.95 1.37 8.54
C HIS A 59 -22.28 0.43 7.53
N ARG A 60 -21.61 0.99 6.52
CA ARG A 60 -21.01 0.21 5.42
C ARG A 60 -19.86 -0.68 5.88
N VAL A 61 -19.04 -0.23 6.83
CA VAL A 61 -17.86 -0.97 7.31
C VAL A 61 -18.22 -2.35 7.89
N ARG A 62 -19.35 -2.48 8.59
CA ARG A 62 -19.74 -3.76 9.18
C ARG A 62 -20.07 -4.78 8.08
N GLU A 63 -20.78 -4.33 7.06
CA GLU A 63 -21.12 -5.18 5.91
C GLU A 63 -19.88 -5.50 5.08
N LEU A 64 -19.02 -4.53 4.81
CA LEU A 64 -17.75 -4.75 4.12
C LEU A 64 -16.88 -5.79 4.86
N HIS A 65 -16.74 -5.65 6.18
CA HIS A 65 -16.04 -6.63 7.01
C HIS A 65 -16.65 -8.03 6.87
N ARG A 66 -17.98 -8.15 6.99
CA ARG A 66 -18.67 -9.43 6.81
C ARG A 66 -18.39 -10.03 5.44
N GLN A 67 -18.51 -9.25 4.37
CA GLN A 67 -18.28 -9.68 2.99
C GLN A 67 -16.85 -10.18 2.78
N ILE A 68 -15.85 -9.50 3.35
CA ILE A 68 -14.45 -9.91 3.28
C ILE A 68 -14.25 -11.28 3.96
N HIS A 69 -14.77 -11.45 5.18
CA HIS A 69 -14.54 -12.66 5.97
C HIS A 69 -15.27 -13.89 5.46
N VAL A 70 -16.43 -13.72 4.81
CA VAL A 70 -17.16 -14.82 4.16
C VAL A 70 -16.74 -15.06 2.71
N GLY A 71 -15.76 -14.29 2.18
CA GLY A 71 -15.29 -14.41 0.80
C GLY A 71 -16.26 -13.88 -0.27
N ALA A 72 -17.28 -13.11 0.12
CA ALA A 72 -18.28 -12.53 -0.76
C ALA A 72 -17.86 -11.17 -1.35
N TYR A 73 -16.82 -10.53 -0.80
CA TYR A 73 -16.31 -9.28 -1.33
C TYR A 73 -15.74 -9.46 -2.75
N ARG A 74 -16.14 -8.56 -3.65
CA ARG A 74 -15.70 -8.52 -5.06
C ARG A 74 -15.24 -7.11 -5.38
N ALA A 75 -13.95 -6.97 -5.66
CA ALA A 75 -13.37 -5.69 -6.08
C ALA A 75 -13.93 -5.26 -7.44
N GLN A 76 -14.06 -3.96 -7.65
CA GLN A 76 -14.53 -3.40 -8.90
C GLN A 76 -13.38 -3.29 -9.92
N PRO A 77 -13.68 -3.27 -11.23
CA PRO A 77 -12.66 -2.96 -12.22
C PRO A 77 -12.11 -1.53 -11.98
N SER A 78 -10.79 -1.38 -12.13
CA SER A 78 -10.16 -0.06 -12.04
C SER A 78 -10.55 0.82 -13.21
N ARG A 79 -10.94 2.07 -12.93
CA ARG A 79 -11.21 3.07 -13.98
C ARG A 79 -9.92 3.52 -14.63
N ARG A 80 -9.82 3.41 -15.95
CA ARG A 80 -8.63 3.84 -16.72
C ARG A 80 -8.67 5.34 -16.97
N VAL A 81 -7.55 6.01 -16.68
CA VAL A 81 -7.32 7.42 -17.03
C VAL A 81 -5.94 7.54 -17.66
N PHE A 82 -5.78 8.47 -18.61
CA PHE A 82 -4.51 8.74 -19.27
C PHE A 82 -3.95 10.07 -18.81
N ILE A 83 -2.67 10.07 -18.41
CA ILE A 83 -1.93 11.27 -18.03
C ILE A 83 -0.81 11.50 -19.07
N PRO A 84 -0.68 12.70 -19.63
CA PRO A 84 0.40 12.99 -20.58
C PRO A 84 1.76 12.92 -19.88
N LYS A 85 2.73 12.30 -20.56
CA LYS A 85 4.16 12.39 -20.21
C LYS A 85 4.79 13.57 -20.94
N SER A 86 5.96 13.99 -20.47
CA SER A 86 6.79 15.02 -21.12
C SER A 86 7.25 14.62 -22.53
N ASP A 87 7.32 13.33 -22.84
CA ASP A 87 7.73 12.78 -24.13
C ASP A 87 6.58 12.60 -25.14
N GLY A 88 5.39 13.12 -24.83
CA GLY A 88 4.19 13.02 -25.68
C GLY A 88 3.43 11.69 -25.58
N ARG A 89 3.98 10.67 -24.90
CA ARG A 89 3.26 9.41 -24.65
C ARG A 89 2.24 9.57 -23.53
N LEU A 90 1.25 8.70 -23.49
CA LEU A 90 0.27 8.65 -22.40
C LEU A 90 0.65 7.58 -21.37
N ARG A 91 0.59 7.93 -20.08
CA ARG A 91 0.70 6.98 -18.97
C ARG A 91 -0.71 6.52 -18.58
N PRO A 92 -1.05 5.23 -18.74
CA PRO A 92 -2.30 4.70 -18.23
C PRO A 92 -2.24 4.60 -16.70
N LEU A 93 -3.24 5.15 -16.00
CA LEU A 93 -3.45 5.01 -14.56
C LEU A 93 -4.73 4.21 -14.32
N GLY A 94 -4.69 3.25 -13.40
CA GLY A 94 -5.87 2.55 -12.90
C GLY A 94 -6.32 3.18 -11.59
N ILE A 95 -7.56 3.66 -11.53
CA ILE A 95 -8.15 4.26 -10.33
C ILE A 95 -9.17 3.27 -9.78
N ALA A 96 -8.83 2.65 -8.65
CA ALA A 96 -9.72 1.72 -7.95
C ALA A 96 -10.96 2.45 -7.37
N ALA A 97 -12.04 1.71 -7.15
CA ALA A 97 -13.18 2.19 -6.35
C ALA A 97 -12.72 2.56 -4.93
N LEU A 98 -13.45 3.47 -4.29
CA LEU A 98 -13.05 3.94 -2.97
C LEU A 98 -13.05 2.79 -1.94
N GLU A 99 -14.07 1.93 -1.95
CA GLU A 99 -14.14 0.77 -1.08
C GLU A 99 -12.94 -0.17 -1.29
N ASP A 100 -12.53 -0.37 -2.55
CA ASP A 100 -11.35 -1.17 -2.89
C ASP A 100 -10.06 -0.56 -2.33
N LYS A 101 -9.92 0.78 -2.35
CA LYS A 101 -8.77 1.46 -1.73
C LYS A 101 -8.72 1.23 -0.22
N ILE A 102 -9.87 1.18 0.46
CA ILE A 102 -9.95 0.90 1.90
C ILE A 102 -9.43 -0.52 2.17
N VAL A 103 -9.92 -1.50 1.41
CA VAL A 103 -9.51 -2.91 1.57
C VAL A 103 -8.03 -3.07 1.25
N GLN A 104 -7.53 -2.48 0.16
CA GLN A 104 -6.11 -2.49 -0.20
C GLN A 104 -5.25 -1.88 0.92
N GLN A 105 -5.66 -0.73 1.47
CA GLN A 105 -4.92 -0.08 2.55
C GLN A 105 -4.90 -0.93 3.84
N ALA A 106 -6.01 -1.60 4.16
CA ALA A 106 -6.06 -2.53 5.29
C ALA A 106 -5.11 -3.72 5.08
N VAL A 107 -5.14 -4.33 3.89
CA VAL A 107 -4.25 -5.44 3.52
C VAL A 107 -2.78 -5.01 3.59
N VAL A 108 -2.43 -3.85 3.03
CA VAL A 108 -1.07 -3.28 3.11
C VAL A 108 -0.64 -3.09 4.56
N THR A 109 -1.54 -2.63 5.43
CA THR A 109 -1.24 -2.44 6.86
C THR A 109 -0.89 -3.76 7.54
N VAL A 110 -1.65 -4.83 7.27
CA VAL A 110 -1.38 -6.16 7.82
C VAL A 110 -0.07 -6.72 7.28
N LEU A 111 0.13 -6.67 5.96
CA LEU A 111 1.30 -7.23 5.28
C LEU A 111 2.59 -6.50 5.66
N ASN A 112 2.54 -5.19 5.90
CA ASN A 112 3.70 -4.41 6.32
C ASN A 112 4.18 -4.77 7.73
N MET A 113 3.40 -5.48 8.56
CA MET A 113 3.93 -6.04 9.80
C MET A 113 5.01 -7.09 9.54
N ILE A 114 4.97 -7.74 8.37
CA ILE A 114 5.93 -8.76 7.95
C ILE A 114 7.01 -8.11 7.08
N TYR A 115 6.63 -7.51 5.95
CA TYR A 115 7.60 -7.08 4.93
C TYR A 115 8.56 -5.98 5.39
N GLU A 116 8.15 -5.10 6.33
CA GLU A 116 9.10 -4.12 6.88
C GLU A 116 10.22 -4.75 7.72
N GLN A 117 10.05 -5.99 8.21
CA GLN A 117 11.12 -6.73 8.89
C GLN A 117 12.09 -7.39 7.92
N ASP A 118 11.65 -7.62 6.67
CA ASP A 118 12.42 -8.30 5.64
C ASP A 118 13.14 -7.33 4.68
N PHE A 119 12.58 -6.13 4.47
CA PHE A 119 13.16 -5.15 3.57
C PHE A 119 14.60 -4.77 3.96
N LEU A 120 15.48 -4.75 2.96
CA LEU A 120 16.87 -4.38 3.12
C LEU A 120 17.02 -2.91 3.54
N GLY A 121 18.11 -2.60 4.25
CA GLY A 121 18.39 -1.26 4.76
C GLY A 121 18.56 -0.19 3.69
N PHE A 122 18.87 -0.59 2.46
CA PHE A 122 19.03 0.27 1.28
C PHE A 122 17.82 0.21 0.31
N SER A 123 16.69 -0.36 0.75
CA SER A 123 15.42 -0.24 0.02
C SER A 123 14.65 0.98 0.52
N TYR A 124 14.24 1.86 -0.41
CA TYR A 124 13.63 3.15 -0.06
C TYR A 124 12.22 3.34 -0.65
N GLY A 125 11.94 2.74 -1.81
CA GLY A 125 10.67 2.94 -2.52
C GLY A 125 9.46 2.42 -1.74
N PHE A 126 8.40 3.23 -1.66
CA PHE A 126 7.09 2.87 -1.09
C PHE A 126 7.10 2.40 0.38
N ARG A 127 8.14 2.75 1.14
CA ARG A 127 8.28 2.36 2.55
C ARG A 127 7.95 3.51 3.48
N ARG A 128 7.36 3.19 4.64
CA ARG A 128 7.01 4.22 5.62
C ARG A 128 8.27 4.83 6.24
N GLY A 129 8.35 6.16 6.25
CA GLY A 129 9.48 6.89 6.84
C GLY A 129 10.77 6.81 6.03
N ARG A 130 10.69 6.41 4.75
CA ARG A 130 11.80 6.42 3.79
C ARG A 130 11.35 7.08 2.50
N GLY A 131 12.21 7.87 1.90
CA GLY A 131 11.91 8.63 0.69
C GLY A 131 13.07 8.72 -0.29
N GLN A 132 12.83 9.43 -1.39
CA GLN A 132 13.81 9.64 -2.46
C GLN A 132 15.08 10.37 -1.97
N HIS A 133 14.95 11.26 -0.98
CA HIS A 133 16.09 11.98 -0.43
C HIS A 133 17.01 11.07 0.39
N ASP A 134 16.46 10.14 1.19
CA ASP A 134 17.27 9.13 1.89
C ASP A 134 18.06 8.24 0.93
N ALA A 135 17.47 7.94 -0.24
CA ALA A 135 18.14 7.16 -1.28
C ALA A 135 19.30 7.94 -1.92
N LEU A 136 19.10 9.23 -2.21
CA LEU A 136 20.13 10.12 -2.73
C LEU A 136 21.28 10.31 -1.73
N ASP A 137 20.97 10.50 -0.46
CA ASP A 137 21.98 10.64 0.60
C ASP A 137 22.83 9.38 0.72
N ALA A 138 22.20 8.19 0.69
CA ALA A 138 22.92 6.92 0.72
C ALA A 138 23.81 6.71 -0.53
N LEU A 139 23.32 7.11 -1.71
CA LEU A 139 24.10 7.06 -2.96
C LEU A 139 25.31 8.00 -2.88
N ALA A 140 25.11 9.25 -2.45
CA ALA A 140 26.16 10.26 -2.32
C ALA A 140 27.26 9.77 -1.36
N VAL A 141 26.89 9.29 -0.17
CA VAL A 141 27.82 8.71 0.79
C VAL A 141 28.56 7.49 0.20
N GLY A 142 27.87 6.66 -0.57
CA GLY A 142 28.45 5.50 -1.24
C GLY A 142 29.53 5.88 -2.25
N ILE A 143 29.25 6.88 -3.09
CA ILE A 143 30.19 7.37 -4.11
C ILE A 143 31.36 8.12 -3.48
N GLU A 144 31.12 8.98 -2.48
CA GLU A 144 32.16 9.79 -1.86
C GLU A 144 33.13 8.98 -0.99
N ARG A 145 32.62 7.97 -0.27
CA ARG A 145 33.43 7.23 0.72
C ARG A 145 34.07 5.95 0.16
N ARG A 146 33.71 5.53 -1.06
CA ARG A 146 34.23 4.31 -1.69
C ARG A 146 34.84 4.64 -3.05
N LYS A 147 35.74 3.78 -3.54
CA LYS A 147 36.31 3.90 -4.88
C LYS A 147 35.32 3.37 -5.92
N VAL A 148 34.25 4.13 -6.19
CA VAL A 148 33.23 3.81 -7.20
C VAL A 148 33.61 4.50 -8.51
N ASN A 149 33.83 3.72 -9.57
CA ASN A 149 34.14 4.25 -10.90
C ASN A 149 32.97 4.15 -11.89
N TRP A 150 31.96 3.33 -11.57
CA TRP A 150 30.84 3.02 -12.45
C TRP A 150 29.55 2.97 -11.65
N VAL A 151 28.48 3.53 -12.23
CA VAL A 151 27.11 3.40 -11.74
C VAL A 151 26.32 2.66 -12.80
N LEU A 152 25.69 1.55 -12.41
CA LEU A 152 24.76 0.82 -13.27
C LEU A 152 23.35 1.35 -13.01
N ASP A 153 22.81 2.07 -13.97
CA ASP A 153 21.39 2.46 -13.97
C ASP A 153 20.56 1.37 -14.65
N ALA A 154 19.57 0.84 -13.94
CA ALA A 154 18.77 -0.29 -14.36
C ALA A 154 17.30 -0.07 -13.99
N ASP A 155 16.41 -0.35 -14.95
CA ASP A 155 14.97 -0.22 -14.79
C ASP A 155 14.26 -1.50 -15.26
N ILE A 156 13.06 -1.74 -14.71
CA ILE A 156 12.21 -2.87 -15.09
C ILE A 156 11.05 -2.35 -15.94
N CYS A 157 10.92 -2.85 -17.17
CA CYS A 157 9.77 -2.53 -18.02
C CYS A 157 8.50 -3.21 -17.49
N ALA A 158 7.40 -2.44 -17.43
CA ALA A 158 6.08 -2.89 -17.04
C ALA A 158 5.23 -3.31 -18.25
#